data_AF-A0A3D3ZAV5-F1
#
_entry.id   AF-A0A3D3ZAV5-F1
#
_cell.length_a   1.000
_cell.length_b   1.000
_cell.length_c   1.000
_cell.angle_alpha   90.00
_cell.angle_beta   90.00
_cell.angle_gamma   90.00
#
_symmetry.space_group_name_H-M   'P 1'
#
loop_
_entity.id
_entity.type
_entity.pdbx_description
1 polymer ?
#
loop_
_entity_poly.entity_id
_entity_poly.type
_entity_poly.pdbx_seq_one_letter_code
_entity_poly.pdbx_strand_id
1 'polypeptide(L)'
;IVQEKSMLRGLNQAATDIQQMVSEEVGTPAEMLESAEKKIYALRKGERGDSLEHIGTTLHKVFDRLTELSQSDSLIPGLSTGLRDLDTRINGLNKSDLLLIAARPAMGKSA
;
A
#
# COMPACT_ATOMS: atom_id res chain seq x y z
N ILE A 1 -20.88 -14.89 3.11
CA ILE A 1 -21.69 -15.09 4.35
C ILE A 1 -20.80 -15.17 5.61
N VAL A 2 -19.91 -16.16 5.78
CA VAL A 2 -19.10 -16.29 7.02
C VAL A 2 -18.13 -15.11 7.23
N GLN A 3 -17.40 -14.73 6.19
CA GLN A 3 -16.45 -13.60 6.22
C GLN A 3 -17.15 -12.27 6.54
N GLU A 4 -18.24 -11.98 5.84
CA GLU A 4 -19.05 -10.77 6.03
C GLU A 4 -19.59 -10.67 7.47
N LYS A 5 -20.12 -11.78 8.02
CA LYS A 5 -20.55 -11.82 9.43
C LYS A 5 -19.37 -11.67 10.40
N SER A 6 -18.18 -12.15 10.04
CA SER A 6 -16.97 -11.95 10.84
C SER A 6 -16.52 -10.49 10.85
N MET A 7 -16.59 -9.81 9.70
CA MET A 7 -16.29 -8.39 9.59
C MET A 7 -17.24 -7.54 10.42
N LEU A 8 -18.55 -7.84 10.39
CA LEU A 8 -19.54 -7.15 11.22
C LEU A 8 -19.26 -7.31 12.73
N ARG A 9 -18.84 -8.51 13.17
CA ARG A 9 -18.44 -8.72 14.58
C ARG A 9 -17.21 -7.89 14.95
N GLY A 10 -16.20 -7.87 14.09
CA GLY A 10 -14.99 -7.07 14.31
C GLY A 10 -15.29 -5.57 14.35
N LEU A 11 -16.17 -5.09 13.47
CA LEU A 11 -16.62 -3.70 13.44
C LEU A 11 -17.38 -3.33 14.72
N ASN A 12 -18.28 -4.20 15.18
CA ASN A 12 -19.02 -3.97 16.41
C ASN A 12 -18.09 -3.90 17.63
N GLN A 13 -17.10 -4.80 17.71
CA GLN A 13 -16.10 -4.77 18.78
C GLN A 13 -15.29 -3.47 18.76
N ALA A 14 -14.83 -3.03 17.59
CA ALA A 14 -14.08 -1.77 17.47
C ALA A 14 -14.92 -0.56 17.90
N ALA A 15 -16.21 -0.54 17.56
CA ALA A 15 -17.11 0.52 17.99
C ALA A 15 -17.30 0.53 19.52
N THR A 16 -17.50 -0.63 20.14
CA THR A 16 -17.61 -0.76 21.60
C THR A 16 -16.35 -0.26 22.31
N ASP A 17 -15.17 -0.66 21.83
CA ASP A 17 -13.90 -0.23 22.41
C ASP A 17 -13.70 1.30 22.31
N ILE A 18 -14.06 1.89 21.17
CA ILE A 18 -13.97 3.34 20.96
C ILE A 18 -14.93 4.08 21.90
N GLN A 19 -16.17 3.58 22.03
CA GLN A 19 -17.15 4.15 22.95
C GLN A 19 -16.66 4.08 24.40
N GLN A 20 -16.03 2.98 24.80
CA GLN A 20 -15.46 2.82 26.14
C GLN A 20 -14.32 3.82 26.38
N MET A 21 -13.38 3.97 25.45
CA MET A 21 -12.27 4.94 25.57
C MET A 21 -12.79 6.38 25.74
N VAL A 22 -13.83 6.75 25.00
CA VAL A 22 -14.46 8.08 25.11
C VAL A 22 -15.16 8.25 26.46
N SER A 23 -15.85 7.20 26.94
CA SER A 23 -16.61 7.26 28.20
C SER A 23 -15.72 7.30 29.43
N GLU A 24 -14.56 6.63 29.38
CA GLU A 24 -13.59 6.57 30.47
C GLU A 24 -12.60 7.76 30.44
N GLU A 25 -12.69 8.64 29.44
CA GLU A 25 -11.77 9.77 29.21
C GLU A 25 -10.29 9.35 29.27
N VAL A 26 -9.97 8.16 28.75
CA VAL A 26 -8.61 7.62 28.80
C VAL A 26 -7.73 8.32 27.77
N GLY A 27 -6.92 9.27 28.24
CA GLY A 27 -5.94 10.00 27.43
C GLY A 27 -6.51 11.26 26.79
N THR A 28 -5.76 11.82 25.86
CA THR A 28 -6.17 13.01 25.10
C THR A 28 -7.08 12.65 23.93
N PRO A 29 -7.93 13.57 23.45
CA PRO A 29 -8.75 13.33 22.25
C PRO A 29 -7.93 12.93 21.02
N ALA A 30 -6.70 13.41 20.89
CA ALA A 30 -5.80 13.06 19.79
C ALA A 30 -5.37 11.57 19.85
N GLU A 31 -5.02 11.07 21.04
CA GLU A 31 -4.66 9.67 21.25
C GLU A 31 -5.87 8.73 21.03
N MET A 32 -7.07 9.16 21.43
CA MET A 32 -8.30 8.42 21.17
C MET A 32 -8.58 8.29 19.67
N LEU A 33 -8.38 9.37 18.91
CA LEU A 33 -8.55 9.38 17.46
C LEU A 33 -7.55 8.44 16.77
N GLU A 34 -6.28 8.50 17.17
CA GLU A 34 -5.23 7.62 16.64
C GLU A 34 -5.52 6.13 16.95
N SER A 35 -5.95 5.83 18.17
CA SER A 35 -6.36 4.48 18.57
C SER A 35 -7.55 3.96 17.75
N ALA A 36 -8.55 4.81 17.51
CA ALA A 36 -9.70 4.49 16.68
C ALA A 36 -9.28 4.17 15.24
N GLU A 37 -8.43 5.01 14.63
CA GLU A 37 -7.93 4.80 13.27
C GLU A 37 -7.16 3.47 13.16
N LYS A 38 -6.31 3.18 14.14
CA LYS A 38 -5.55 1.93 14.20
C LYS A 38 -6.46 0.70 14.26
N LYS A 39 -7.54 0.74 15.07
CA LYS A 39 -8.51 -0.36 15.17
C LYS A 39 -9.25 -0.60 13.85
N ILE A 40 -9.73 0.46 13.21
CA ILE A 40 -10.42 0.36 11.91
C ILE A 40 -9.45 -0.14 10.83
N TYR A 41 -8.21 0.34 10.81
CA TYR A 41 -7.19 -0.12 9.88
C TYR A 41 -6.88 -1.61 10.06
N ALA A 42 -6.82 -2.10 11.30
CA ALA A 42 -6.58 -3.51 11.59
C ALA A 42 -7.68 -4.42 11.04
N LEU A 43 -8.95 -4.01 11.10
CA LEU A 43 -10.06 -4.74 10.49
C LEU A 43 -9.89 -4.87 8.96
N ARG A 44 -9.46 -3.78 8.31
CA ARG A 44 -9.16 -3.77 6.87
C ARG A 44 -7.93 -4.61 6.51
N LYS A 45 -6.94 -4.71 7.41
CA LYS A 45 -5.75 -5.54 7.20
C LYS A 45 -6.03 -7.02 7.47
N GLY A 46 -6.93 -7.36 8.40
CA GLY A 46 -7.37 -8.74 8.65
C GLY A 46 -8.03 -9.40 7.44
N GLU A 47 -8.66 -8.63 6.55
CA GLU A 47 -9.11 -9.12 5.24
C GLU A 47 -7.97 -9.41 4.27
N ARG A 48 -6.86 -8.67 4.40
CA ARG A 48 -5.59 -8.96 3.74
C ARG A 48 -4.72 -9.84 4.65
N GLY A 49 -5.32 -10.86 5.25
CA GLY A 49 -4.53 -12.03 5.62
C GLY A 49 -3.77 -12.43 4.36
N ASP A 50 -2.45 -12.53 4.49
CA ASP A 50 -1.47 -12.91 3.48
C ASP A 50 -2.04 -14.07 2.65
N SER A 51 -2.81 -13.74 1.61
CA SER A 51 -3.61 -14.70 0.90
C SER A 51 -2.60 -15.40 0.04
N LEU A 52 -2.14 -16.57 0.49
CA LEU A 52 -1.34 -17.48 -0.32
C LEU A 52 -2.08 -17.62 -1.65
N GLU A 53 -1.60 -16.90 -2.65
CA GLU A 53 -2.19 -16.90 -3.97
C GLU A 53 -1.70 -18.17 -4.67
N HIS A 54 -2.59 -18.88 -5.34
CA HIS A 54 -2.19 -20.05 -6.10
C HIS A 54 -1.21 -19.62 -7.20
N ILE A 55 -0.05 -20.29 -7.32
CA ILE A 55 0.99 -19.85 -8.27
C ILE A 55 0.48 -19.72 -9.71
N GLY A 56 -0.50 -20.55 -10.09
CA GLY A 56 -1.16 -20.46 -11.41
C GLY A 56 -1.84 -19.11 -11.66
N THR A 57 -2.53 -18.53 -10.67
CA THR A 57 -3.20 -17.23 -10.85
C THR A 57 -2.18 -16.09 -10.90
N THR A 58 -1.10 -16.18 -10.12
CA THR A 58 0.01 -15.23 -10.18
C THR A 58 0.73 -15.28 -11.53
N LEU A 59 0.96 -16.48 -12.07
CA LEU A 59 1.60 -16.66 -13.38
C LEU A 59 0.77 -16.01 -14.50
N HIS A 60 -0.55 -16.17 -14.49
CA HIS A 60 -1.41 -15.50 -15.46
C HIS A 60 -1.27 -13.99 -15.41
N LYS A 61 -1.31 -13.38 -14.21
CA LYS A 61 -1.11 -11.93 -14.04
C LYS A 61 0.25 -11.46 -14.57
N VAL A 62 1.30 -12.25 -14.37
CA VAL A 62 2.65 -11.94 -14.88
C VAL A 62 2.69 -12.00 -16.41
N PHE A 63 2.08 -13.03 -17.02
CA PHE A 63 2.00 -13.14 -18.48
C PHE A 63 1.19 -12.00 -19.11
N ASP A 64 0.06 -11.63 -18.52
CA ASP A 64 -0.74 -10.50 -18.97
C ASP A 64 0.09 -9.20 -18.95
N ARG A 65 0.84 -8.99 -17.86
CA ARG A 65 1.73 -7.82 -17.73
C ARG A 65 2.87 -7.83 -18.75
N LEU A 66 3.49 -8.98 -19.01
CA LEU A 66 4.53 -9.10 -20.04
C LEU A 66 3.97 -8.84 -21.44
N THR A 67 2.74 -9.30 -21.71
CA THR A 67 2.06 -9.07 -22.99
C THR A 67 1.81 -7.58 -23.19
N GLU A 68 1.27 -6.90 -22.17
CA GLU A 68 1.06 -5.44 -22.17
C GLU A 68 2.37 -4.68 -22.45
N LEU A 69 3.46 -5.06 -21.77
CA LEU A 69 4.78 -4.45 -21.98
C LEU A 69 5.32 -4.71 -23.39
N SER A 70 5.12 -5.91 -23.94
CA SER A 70 5.57 -6.25 -25.30
C SER A 70 4.81 -5.50 -26.40
N GLN A 71 3.57 -5.11 -26.13
CA GLN A 71 2.72 -4.35 -27.05
C GLN A 71 2.91 -2.83 -26.91
N SER A 72 3.62 -2.38 -25.87
CA SER A 72 3.91 -0.96 -25.69
C SER A 72 5.02 -0.51 -26.63
N ASP A 73 4.76 0.54 -27.41
CA ASP A 73 5.77 1.20 -28.27
C ASP A 73 6.78 2.03 -27.46
N SER A 74 6.66 2.07 -26.12
CA SER A 74 7.56 2.80 -25.24
C SER A 74 8.88 2.06 -25.07
N LEU A 75 9.99 2.72 -25.42
CA LEU A 75 11.35 2.20 -25.16
C LEU A 75 11.64 1.92 -23.68
N ILE A 76 10.89 2.56 -22.77
CA ILE A 76 11.07 2.45 -21.32
C ILE A 76 9.74 1.94 -20.73
N PRO A 77 9.74 0.77 -20.05
CA PRO A 77 8.53 0.20 -19.43
C PRO A 77 7.88 1.07 -18.34
N GLY A 78 8.69 1.77 -17.55
CA GLY A 78 8.25 2.67 -16.48
C GLY A 78 8.11 4.12 -16.93
N LEU A 79 7.73 5.01 -15.99
CA LEU A 79 7.69 6.44 -16.25
C LEU A 79 9.13 6.98 -16.38
N SER A 80 9.44 7.70 -17.47
CA SER A 80 10.79 8.26 -17.69
C SER A 80 11.13 9.31 -16.63
N THR A 81 12.37 9.27 -16.11
CA THR A 81 12.93 10.33 -15.26
C THR A 81 13.37 11.56 -16.06
N GLY A 82 13.33 11.50 -17.39
CA GLY A 82 13.92 12.50 -18.29
C GLY A 82 15.44 12.41 -18.43
N LEU A 83 16.09 11.47 -17.72
CA LEU A 83 17.53 11.23 -17.78
C LEU A 83 17.78 9.90 -18.48
N ARG A 84 18.05 9.95 -19.79
CA ARG A 84 18.13 8.75 -20.66
C ARG A 84 19.05 7.65 -20.12
N ASP A 85 20.22 8.02 -19.62
CA ASP A 85 21.20 7.06 -19.08
C ASP A 85 20.71 6.40 -17.79
N LEU A 86 19.95 7.13 -16.96
CA LEU A 86 19.37 6.60 -15.74
C LEU A 86 18.20 5.68 -16.09
N ASP A 87 17.30 6.14 -16.97
CA ASP A 87 16.14 5.37 -17.42
C ASP A 87 16.53 4.03 -18.03
N THR A 88 17.60 3.99 -18.83
CA THR A 88 18.11 2.75 -19.44
C THR A 88 18.67 1.78 -18.38
N ARG A 89 19.14 2.28 -17.24
CA ARG A 89 19.70 1.46 -16.16
C ARG A 89 18.62 0.95 -15.20
N ILE A 90 17.58 1.74 -14.94
CA ILE A 90 16.53 1.39 -13.96
C ILE A 90 15.21 0.95 -14.60
N ASN A 91 15.12 0.99 -15.93
CA ASN A 91 13.90 0.73 -16.73
C ASN A 91 12.74 1.70 -16.42
N GLY A 92 13.09 2.95 -16.07
CA GLY A 92 12.15 3.98 -15.66
C GLY A 92 11.60 3.78 -14.24
N LEU A 93 10.61 4.59 -13.88
CA LEU A 93 9.99 4.61 -12.55
C LEU A 93 8.74 3.73 -12.54
N ASN A 94 8.75 2.65 -11.75
CA ASN A 94 7.60 1.76 -11.58
C ASN A 94 6.81 2.11 -10.30
N LYS A 95 5.49 1.91 -10.33
CA LYS A 95 4.57 2.27 -9.23
C LYS A 95 4.83 1.51 -7.91
N SER A 96 5.47 0.35 -7.98
CA SER A 96 5.78 -0.50 -6.82
C SER A 96 7.08 -0.12 -6.11
N ASP A 97 7.92 0.71 -6.74
CA ASP A 97 9.30 0.86 -6.33
C ASP A 97 9.43 2.02 -5.32
N LEU A 98 10.17 1.79 -4.24
CA LEU A 98 10.62 2.85 -3.34
C LEU A 98 12.00 3.33 -3.79
N LEU A 99 12.06 4.58 -4.25
CA LEU A 99 13.30 5.21 -4.71
C LEU A 99 13.83 6.17 -3.66
N LEU A 100 15.07 5.97 -3.23
CA LEU A 100 15.75 6.80 -2.24
C LEU A 100 16.83 7.65 -2.92
N ILE A 101 16.69 8.97 -2.84
CA ILE A 101 17.67 9.92 -3.37
C ILE A 101 18.47 10.50 -2.19
N ALA A 102 19.67 9.98 -1.99
CA ALA A 102 20.60 10.46 -0.96
C ALA A 102 21.71 11.30 -1.60
N ALA A 103 21.86 12.54 -1.13
CA ALA A 103 22.90 13.45 -1.59
C ALA A 103 23.36 14.37 -0.44
N ARG A 104 24.56 14.95 -0.54
CA ARG A 104 25.05 15.95 0.44
C ARG A 104 24.18 17.23 0.41
N PRO A 105 24.18 18.05 1.48
CA PRO A 105 23.52 19.36 1.46
C PRO A 105 23.98 20.20 0.26
N ALA A 106 23.06 20.95 -0.33
CA ALA A 106 23.26 21.76 -1.55
C ALA A 106 23.55 21.01 -2.87
N MET A 107 23.43 19.67 -2.91
CA MET A 107 23.63 18.88 -4.15
C MET A 107 22.39 18.82 -5.07
N GLY A 108 21.40 19.68 -4.87
CA GLY A 108 20.27 19.81 -5.81
C GLY A 108 19.20 18.71 -5.75
N LYS A 109 19.16 17.85 -4.72
CA LYS A 109 18.12 16.79 -4.60
C LYS A 109 16.66 17.29 -4.49
N SER A 110 16.47 18.60 -4.32
CA SER A 110 15.16 19.25 -4.15
C SER A 110 14.90 20.31 -5.22
N ALA A 111 15.83 20.47 -6.17
CA ALA A 111 15.71 21.36 -7.30
C ALA A 111 14.99 20.67 -8.46
#